data_AF-A0A1G6FD86-F1
#
_entry.id   AF-A0A1G6FD86-F1
#
_cell.length_a   1.000
_cell.length_b   1.000
_cell.length_c   1.000
_cell.angle_alpha   90.00
_cell.angle_beta   90.00
_cell.angle_gamma   90.00
#
_symmetry.space_group_name_H-M   'P 1'
#
loop_
_entity.id
_entity.type
_entity.pdbx_description
1 polymer ?
#
loop_
_entity_poly.entity_id
_entity_poly.type
_entity_poly.pdbx_seq_one_letter_code
_entity_poly.pdbx_strand_id
1 'polypeptide(L)' 'MIHAEIKGKYIILREQKEEDAKFFAEWFNQPEIMFQCGFTDTTNEEEEKNISTNAINQKILYGLLSRI' A
#
# COMPACT_ATOMS: atom_id res chain seq x y z
N MET A 1 4.15 10.75 -18.47
CA MET A 1 3.04 11.24 -17.63
C MET A 1 3.68 11.92 -16.43
N ILE A 2 3.27 13.14 -16.09
CA ILE A 2 3.89 13.88 -14.98
C ILE A 2 3.26 13.31 -13.70
N HIS A 3 4.00 12.50 -12.96
CA HIS A 3 3.54 11.97 -11.68
C HIS A 3 3.39 13.13 -10.71
N ALA A 4 2.15 13.51 -10.41
CA ALA A 4 1.81 14.74 -9.72
C ALA A 4 1.94 14.55 -8.21
N GLU A 5 3.06 15.00 -7.64
CA GLU A 5 3.19 15.16 -6.18
C GLU A 5 2.27 16.29 -5.70
N ILE A 6 1.49 16.05 -4.65
CA ILE A 6 0.70 17.09 -3.97
C ILE A 6 1.41 17.43 -2.66
N LYS A 7 1.92 18.66 -2.55
CA LYS A 7 2.65 19.15 -1.37
C LYS A 7 1.75 20.02 -0.51
N GLY A 8 1.46 19.56 0.69
CA GLY A 8 0.84 20.34 1.77
C GLY A 8 1.90 20.98 2.68
N LYS A 9 1.44 21.71 3.70
CA LYS A 9 2.33 22.39 4.67
C LYS A 9 3.19 21.41 5.49
N TYR A 10 2.69 20.21 5.74
CA TYR A 10 3.33 19.20 6.59
C TYR A 10 3.39 17.79 5.97
N ILE A 11 2.73 17.59 4.82
CA ILE A 11 2.52 16.26 4.23
C ILE A 11 2.80 16.36 2.74
N ILE A 12 3.45 15.36 2.17
CA ILE A 12 3.61 15.19 0.73
C ILE A 12 2.89 13.92 0.33
N LEU A 13 1.92 14.04 -0.56
CA LEU A 13 1.29 12.91 -1.22
C LEU A 13 2.01 12.68 -2.55
N ARG A 14 2.59 11.50 -2.70
CA ARG A 14 3.26 11.06 -3.92
C ARG A 14 2.90 9.62 -4.19
N GLU A 15 3.17 9.18 -5.40
CA GLU A 15 3.08 7.76 -5.72
C GLU A 15 4.03 6.94 -4.84
N GLN A 16 3.58 5.72 -4.51
CA GLN A 16 4.38 4.75 -3.76
C GLN A 16 5.58 4.34 -4.62
N LYS A 17 6.74 4.22 -3.97
CA LYS A 17 7.99 3.74 -4.56
C LYS A 17 8.39 2.44 -3.91
N GLU A 18 9.22 1.68 -4.60
CA GLU A 18 9.79 0.43 -4.09
C GLU A 18 10.50 0.64 -2.73
N GLU A 19 11.12 1.80 -2.53
CA GLU A 19 11.77 2.18 -1.27
C GLU A 19 10.80 2.26 -0.07
N ASP A 20 9.51 2.50 -0.31
CA ASP A 20 8.50 2.59 0.74
C ASP A 20 8.01 1.21 1.22
N ALA A 21 8.31 0.14 0.47
CA ALA A 21 7.78 -1.19 0.72
C ALA A 21 8.05 -1.69 2.14
N LYS A 22 9.26 -1.43 2.66
CA LYS A 22 9.62 -1.81 4.02
C LYS A 22 8.72 -1.14 5.07
N PHE A 23 8.46 0.16 4.90
CA PHE A 23 7.62 0.91 5.81
C PHE A 23 6.17 0.42 5.77
N PHE A 24 5.64 0.15 4.58
CA PHE A 24 4.28 -0.38 4.45
C PHE A 24 4.14 -1.80 5.01
N ALA A 25 5.12 -2.67 4.80
CA ALA A 25 5.11 -4.01 5.38
C ALA A 25 5.07 -3.98 6.91
N GLU A 26 5.87 -3.11 7.53
CA GLU A 26 5.87 -2.93 8.98
C GLU A 26 4.55 -2.29 9.49
N TRP A 27 4.03 -1.29 8.77
CA TRP A 27 2.79 -0.59 9.17
C TRP A 27 1.56 -1.50 9.04
N PHE A 28 1.36 -2.15 7.90
CA PHE A 28 0.17 -2.98 7.69
C PHE A 28 0.09 -4.18 8.63
N ASN A 29 1.23 -4.66 9.14
CA ASN A 29 1.30 -5.73 10.12
C ASN A 29 1.05 -5.29 11.58
N GLN A 30 0.80 -4.00 11.83
CA GLN A 30 0.42 -3.55 13.17
C GLN A 30 -0.97 -4.09 13.51
N PRO A 31 -1.17 -4.72 14.70
CA PRO A 31 -2.44 -5.35 15.05
C PRO A 31 -3.65 -4.41 14.95
N GLU A 32 -3.49 -3.13 15.30
CA GLU A 32 -4.55 -2.12 15.17
C GLU A 32 -4.96 -1.93 13.71
N ILE A 33 -3.99 -1.85 12.81
CA ILE A 33 -4.21 -1.63 11.37
C ILE A 33 -4.80 -2.89 10.75
N MET A 34 -4.26 -4.07 11.06
CA MET A 34 -4.83 -5.34 10.62
C MET A 34 -6.29 -5.48 11.05
N PHE A 35 -6.60 -5.15 12.31
CA PHE A 35 -7.97 -5.22 12.82
C PHE A 35 -8.89 -4.21 12.13
N GLN A 36 -8.46 -2.96 11.95
CA GLN A 36 -9.26 -1.91 11.29
C GLN A 36 -9.51 -2.21 9.81
N CYS A 37 -8.53 -2.78 9.12
CA CYS A 37 -8.62 -3.10 7.69
C CYS A 37 -9.20 -4.50 7.41
N GLY A 38 -9.41 -5.34 8.44
CA GLY A 38 -9.89 -6.71 8.30
C GLY A 38 -8.84 -7.66 7.69
N PHE A 39 -7.55 -7.37 7.85
CA PHE A 39 -6.48 -8.23 7.38
C PHE A 39 -6.30 -9.43 8.32
N THR A 40 -6.29 -10.62 7.73
CA THR A 40 -6.05 -11.88 8.43
C THR A 40 -4.58 -12.30 8.36
N ASP A 41 -3.91 -11.93 7.28
CA ASP A 41 -2.56 -12.35 6.96
C ASP A 41 -1.61 -11.15 6.98
N THR A 42 -0.38 -11.38 7.43
CA THR A 42 0.69 -10.38 7.38
C THR A 42 1.28 -10.29 5.98
N THR A 43 1.75 -9.10 5.59
CA THR A 43 2.50 -8.87 4.35
C THR A 43 4.01 -8.80 4.62
N ASN A 44 4.84 -8.92 3.59
CA ASN A 44 6.28 -8.74 3.69
C ASN A 44 6.83 -7.72 2.68
N GLU A 45 8.10 -7.32 2.84
CA GLU A 45 8.72 -6.29 2.00
C GLU A 45 8.70 -6.67 0.51
N GLU A 46 8.90 -7.95 0.15
CA GLU A 46 8.90 -8.39 -1.24
C GLU A 46 7.50 -8.30 -1.88
N GLU A 47 6.46 -8.66 -1.13
CA GLU A 47 5.06 -8.50 -1.53
C GLU A 47 4.72 -7.02 -1.75
N GLU A 48 5.11 -6.13 -0.83
CA GLU A 48 4.87 -4.68 -0.97
C GLU A 48 5.67 -4.06 -2.13
N LYS A 49 6.88 -4.53 -2.43
CA LYS A 49 7.63 -4.11 -3.64
C LYS A 49 6.91 -4.47 -4.92
N ASN A 50 6.34 -5.67 -4.98
CA ASN A 50 5.56 -6.14 -6.13
C ASN A 50 4.26 -5.33 -6.31
N ILE A 51 3.66 -4.86 -5.22
CA ILE A 51 2.48 -3.97 -5.26
C ILE A 51 2.87 -2.56 -5.75
N SER A 52 3.98 -2.00 -5.24
CA SER A 52 4.46 -0.67 -5.63
C SER A 52 4.87 -0.56 -7.10
N THR A 53 5.25 -1.67 -7.73
CA THR A 53 5.72 -1.72 -9.12
C THR A 53 4.62 -2.07 -10.13
N ASN A 54 3.54 -2.75 -9.70
CA ASN A 54 2.43 -3.13 -10.57
C ASN A 54 1.15 -2.35 -10.28
N ALA A 55 0.96 -1.23 -10.98
CA ALA A 55 -0.33 -0.51 -11.06
C ALA A 55 -1.51 -1.39 -11.55
N ILE A 56 -1.24 -2.55 -12.14
CA ILE A 56 -2.24 -3.54 -12.59
C ILE A 56 -2.79 -4.36 -11.40
N ASN A 57 -1.98 -4.65 -10.38
CA ASN A 57 -2.37 -5.51 -9.26
C ASN A 57 -3.22 -4.79 -8.21
N GLN A 58 -3.09 -3.46 -8.10
CA GLN A 58 -3.94 -2.65 -7.22
C GLN A 58 -5.43 -2.82 -7.56
N LYS A 59 -5.76 -2.92 -8.85
CA LYS A 59 -7.15 -3.10 -9.33
C LYS A 59 -7.72 -4.49 -9.01
N ILE A 60 -6.86 -5.51 -8.90
CA ILE A 60 -7.25 -6.89 -8.57
C ILE A 60 -7.49 -7.03 -7.06
N LEU A 61 -6.67 -6.38 -6.22
CA LEU A 61 -6.87 -6.39 -4.76
C LEU A 61 -8.18 -5.71 -4.34
N TYR A 62 -8.50 -4.52 -4.90
CA TYR A 62 -9.82 -3.89 -4.70
C TYR A 62 -10.98 -4.67 -5.34
N GLY A 63 -10.71 -5.43 -6.42
CA GLY A 63 -11.68 -6.33 -7.05
C GLY A 63 -11.99 -7.59 -6.26
N LEU A 64 -11.07 -8.08 -5.42
CA LEU A 64 -11.32 -9.20 -4.50
C LEU A 64 -11.98 -8.73 -3.20
N LEU A 65 -11.58 -7.57 -2.67
CA LEU A 65 -12.17 -6.99 -1.45
C LEU A 65 -13.61 -6.48 -1.64
N SER A 66 -14.08 -6.29 -2.87
CA SER A 66 -15.46 -5.88 -3.19
C SER A 66 -16.44 -7.04 -3.40
N ARG A 67 -16.02 -8.29 -3.19
CA ARG A 67 -16.85 -9.51 -3.35
C ARG A 67 -17.17 -10.21 -2.02
N ILE A 68 -16.99 -9.53 -0.90
CA ILE A 68 -17.49 -9.93 0.42
C ILE A 68 -18.61 -8.96 0.82
#